data_AF-A0A7R9TPQ5-F1
#
_entry.id   AF-A0A7R9TPQ5-F1
#
_cell.length_a   1.000
_cell.length_b   1.000
_cell.length_c   1.000
_cell.angle_alpha   90.00
_cell.angle_beta   90.00
_cell.angle_gamma   90.00
#
_symmetry.space_group_name_H-M   'P 1'
#
loop_
_entity.id
_entity.type
_entity.pdbx_description
1 polymer ?
#
loop_
_entity_poly.entity_id
_entity_poly.type
_entity_poly.pdbx_seq_one_letter_code
_entity_poly.pdbx_strand_id
1 'polypeptide(L)'
;ERFRRLCVWSAPTSEVELPPDTSPTVPCAVRARRDGLPHIAPRQLAAASVPDKPIPTLFWAPQLSFSRAEVLFGGEVPPFSPHLPYLSNGDELLVSCRLWCAGCDFFAPQAALAYHCWDASYRPAFE
;
A
#
# COMPACT_ATOMS: atom_id res chain seq x y z
N GLU A 1 -3.44 -3.57 -23.60
CA GLU A 1 -3.91 -2.21 -23.28
C GLU A 1 -2.88 -1.52 -22.40
N ARG A 2 -2.49 -0.27 -22.71
CA ARG A 2 -1.40 0.43 -21.98
C ARG A 2 -1.96 1.09 -20.73
N PHE A 3 -1.72 0.51 -19.55
CA PHE A 3 -1.81 1.26 -18.30
C PHE A 3 -0.78 2.38 -18.35
N ARG A 4 -1.25 3.63 -18.51
CA ARG A 4 -0.40 4.81 -18.29
C ARG A 4 -0.08 4.86 -16.80
N ARG A 5 1.20 4.99 -16.45
CA ARG A 5 1.69 5.08 -15.06
C ARG A 5 0.96 6.23 -14.36
N LEU A 6 0.46 6.00 -13.15
CA LEU A 6 -0.38 6.97 -12.41
C LEU A 6 0.42 7.57 -11.25
N CYS A 7 0.78 8.85 -11.30
CA CYS A 7 1.23 9.53 -10.10
C CYS A 7 0.00 10.00 -9.32
N VAL A 8 -0.22 9.48 -8.12
CA VAL A 8 -1.35 9.91 -7.26
C VAL A 8 -0.91 11.19 -6.55
N TRP A 9 -1.54 12.32 -6.91
CA TRP A 9 -1.09 13.68 -6.60
C TRP A 9 -2.22 14.54 -6.01
N SER A 10 -1.92 15.43 -5.05
CA SER A 10 -2.87 16.38 -4.44
C SER A 10 -2.31 17.81 -4.30
N ALA A 11 -1.99 18.49 -5.41
CA ALA A 11 -1.62 19.93 -5.56
C ALA A 11 -1.29 20.25 -7.06
N PRO A 12 -1.06 21.49 -7.54
CA PRO A 12 -0.81 21.74 -8.97
C PRO A 12 0.69 21.83 -9.36
N THR A 13 1.02 21.28 -10.53
CA THR A 13 1.99 21.82 -11.53
C THR A 13 3.50 21.83 -11.25
N SER A 14 4.10 20.76 -10.73
CA SER A 14 5.52 20.49 -10.99
C SER A 14 5.65 19.16 -11.75
N GLU A 15 6.29 19.17 -12.92
CA GLU A 15 6.70 17.93 -13.59
C GLU A 15 7.60 17.16 -12.63
N VAL A 16 7.17 15.96 -12.24
CA VAL A 16 8.00 15.05 -11.43
C VAL A 16 8.59 13.99 -12.34
N GLU A 17 9.92 13.95 -12.35
CA GLU A 17 10.66 12.90 -13.01
C GLU A 17 10.43 11.59 -12.24
N LEU A 18 9.87 10.60 -12.93
CA LEU A 18 9.70 9.27 -12.38
C LEU A 18 11.02 8.51 -12.48
N PRO A 19 11.36 7.68 -11.48
CA PRO A 19 12.56 6.86 -11.55
C PRO A 19 12.50 5.92 -12.77
N PRO A 20 13.65 5.66 -13.42
CA PRO A 20 13.71 4.76 -14.57
C PRO A 20 13.47 3.30 -14.18
N ASP A 21 13.82 2.93 -12.94
CA ASP A 21 13.57 1.61 -12.38
C ASP A 21 12.10 1.47 -11.98
N THR A 22 11.43 0.53 -12.64
CA THR A 22 10.01 0.24 -12.42
C THR A 22 9.79 -1.05 -11.64
N SER A 23 10.84 -1.58 -11.01
CA SER A 23 10.74 -2.79 -10.19
C SER A 23 9.71 -2.58 -9.08
N PRO A 24 8.89 -3.60 -8.79
CA PRO A 24 7.80 -3.45 -7.85
C PRO A 24 8.30 -3.35 -6.42
N THR A 25 7.46 -2.77 -5.57
CA THR A 25 7.65 -2.78 -4.11
C THR A 25 6.68 -3.76 -3.47
N VAL A 26 7.18 -4.53 -2.51
CA VAL A 26 6.37 -5.41 -1.68
C VAL A 26 6.30 -4.87 -0.25
N PRO A 27 5.13 -4.88 0.41
CA PRO A 27 5.03 -4.51 1.81
C PRO A 27 5.70 -5.58 2.68
N CYS A 28 6.62 -5.15 3.53
CA CYS A 28 7.37 -6.03 4.43
C CYS A 28 7.27 -5.53 5.86
N ALA A 29 7.11 -6.45 6.81
CA ALA A 29 7.32 -6.13 8.22
C ALA A 29 8.79 -5.75 8.42
N VAL A 30 9.01 -4.57 8.96
CA VAL A 30 10.30 -4.11 9.47
C VAL A 30 10.26 -4.07 10.99
N ARG A 31 11.41 -3.71 11.59
CA ARG A 31 11.59 -3.67 13.04
C ARG A 31 10.39 -3.03 13.74
N ALA A 32 9.91 -3.70 14.79
CA ALA A 32 8.83 -3.19 15.61
C ALA A 32 9.17 -1.80 16.19
N ARG A 33 8.18 -0.92 16.24
CA ARG A 33 8.32 0.39 16.88
C ARG A 33 8.32 0.22 18.40
N ARG A 34 8.51 1.33 19.13
CA ARG A 34 8.50 1.34 20.60
C ARG A 34 7.18 0.84 21.20
N ASP A 35 6.10 0.90 20.42
CA ASP A 35 4.76 0.41 20.75
C ASP A 35 4.61 -1.12 20.63
N GLY A 36 5.65 -1.83 20.15
CA GLY A 36 5.64 -3.28 19.97
C GLY A 36 4.93 -3.76 18.69
N LEU A 37 4.35 -2.86 17.89
CA LEU A 37 3.72 -3.23 16.63
C LEU A 37 4.77 -3.30 15.50
N PRO A 38 4.66 -4.28 14.59
CA PRO A 38 5.50 -4.31 13.40
C PRO A 38 5.18 -3.10 12.54
N HIS A 39 6.21 -2.38 12.12
CA HIS A 39 6.02 -1.34 11.12
C HIS A 39 6.06 -1.98 9.74
N ILE A 40 5.15 -1.62 8.83
CA ILE A 40 5.21 -2.08 7.45
C ILE A 40 5.94 -1.04 6.62
N ALA A 41 6.88 -1.48 5.80
CA ALA A 41 7.57 -0.62 4.84
C ALA A 41 7.66 -1.28 3.48
N PRO A 42 7.58 -0.49 2.39
CA PRO A 42 7.82 -1.01 1.05
C PRO A 42 9.29 -1.42 0.89
N ARG A 43 9.53 -2.58 0.29
CA ARG A 43 10.84 -3.03 -0.18
C ARG A 43 10.79 -3.25 -1.67
N GLN A 44 11.66 -2.56 -2.39
CA GLN A 44 11.79 -2.73 -3.83
C GLN A 44 12.50 -4.06 -4.12
N LEU A 45 11.94 -4.84 -5.04
CA LEU A 45 12.61 -6.02 -5.56
C LEU A 45 13.71 -5.62 -6.54
N ALA A 46 14.79 -6.40 -6.58
CA ALA A 46 15.77 -6.26 -7.64
C ALA A 46 15.12 -6.66 -8.98
N ALA A 47 15.42 -5.92 -10.06
CA ALA A 47 14.84 -6.15 -11.38
C ALA A 47 15.01 -7.60 -11.86
N ALA A 48 16.17 -8.22 -11.60
CA ALA A 48 16.46 -9.61 -11.94
C ALA A 48 15.67 -10.65 -11.13
N SER A 49 14.96 -10.23 -10.08
CA SER A 49 14.19 -11.09 -9.17
C SER A 49 12.68 -10.90 -9.29
N VAL A 50 12.21 -10.09 -10.23
CA VAL A 50 10.78 -9.86 -10.45
C VAL A 50 10.15 -11.10 -11.11
N PRO A 51 9.15 -11.75 -10.48
CA PRO A 51 8.48 -12.91 -11.07
C PRO A 51 7.57 -12.53 -12.26
N ASP A 52 7.28 -13.51 -13.13
CA ASP A 52 6.32 -13.37 -14.23
C ASP A 52 4.85 -13.50 -13.81
N LYS A 53 4.58 -13.62 -12.51
CA LYS A 53 3.23 -13.70 -11.92
C LYS A 53 3.05 -12.64 -10.82
N PRO A 54 1.80 -12.29 -10.43
CA PRO A 54 1.54 -11.46 -9.27
C PRO A 54 2.30 -11.96 -8.04
N ILE A 55 2.90 -11.03 -7.31
CA ILE A 55 3.83 -11.35 -6.23
C ILE A 55 3.02 -11.53 -4.95
N PRO A 56 2.97 -12.72 -4.33
CA PRO A 56 2.27 -12.91 -3.06
C PRO A 56 2.89 -12.03 -1.97
N THR A 57 2.04 -11.46 -1.12
CA THR A 57 2.46 -10.58 -0.01
C THR A 57 1.69 -10.93 1.25
N LEU A 58 2.26 -10.60 2.42
CA LEU A 58 1.62 -10.87 3.71
C LEU A 58 0.72 -9.73 4.19
N PHE A 59 0.86 -8.54 3.62
CA PHE A 59 0.22 -7.33 4.10
C PHE A 59 -0.53 -6.64 2.97
N TRP A 60 -1.72 -6.15 3.29
CA TRP A 60 -2.48 -5.25 2.45
C TRP A 60 -1.86 -3.85 2.48
N ALA A 61 -1.77 -3.20 1.31
CA ALA A 61 -1.25 -1.85 1.16
C ALA A 61 -2.41 -0.84 1.05
N PRO A 62 -2.65 0.03 2.05
CA PRO A 62 -3.80 0.93 2.06
C PRO A 62 -3.72 2.06 1.02
N GLN A 63 -2.51 2.45 0.60
CA GLN A 63 -2.31 3.63 -0.23
C GLN A 63 -2.84 3.46 -1.66
N LEU A 64 -2.70 2.25 -2.20
CA LEU A 64 -3.23 1.90 -3.52
C LEU A 64 -3.44 0.39 -3.60
N SER A 65 -4.69 -0.03 -3.60
CA SER A 65 -5.08 -1.43 -3.76
C SER A 65 -6.31 -1.56 -4.65
N PHE A 66 -6.45 -2.71 -5.30
CA PHE A 66 -7.59 -3.04 -6.13
C PHE A 66 -8.22 -4.32 -5.60
N SER A 67 -9.52 -4.29 -5.43
CA SER A 67 -10.31 -5.46 -5.04
C SER A 67 -11.70 -5.35 -5.65
N ARG A 68 -12.44 -6.45 -5.59
CA ARG A 68 -13.89 -6.41 -5.72
C ARG A 68 -14.50 -5.51 -4.64
N ALA A 69 -15.54 -4.76 -4.97
CA ALA A 69 -16.19 -3.86 -4.02
C ALA A 69 -16.76 -4.64 -2.81
N GLU A 70 -17.21 -5.87 -3.04
CA GLU A 70 -17.76 -6.75 -2.01
C GLU A 70 -16.74 -7.11 -0.92
N VAL A 71 -15.44 -7.10 -1.24
CA VAL A 71 -14.36 -7.34 -0.24
C VAL A 71 -14.33 -6.23 0.82
N LEU A 72 -14.63 -4.98 0.42
CA LEU A 72 -14.59 -3.82 1.32
C LEU A 72 -15.94 -3.52 1.94
N PHE A 73 -17.04 -3.76 1.21
CA PHE A 73 -18.38 -3.29 1.58
C PHE A 73 -19.41 -4.40 1.77
N GLY A 74 -19.13 -5.63 1.33
CA GLY A 74 -20.11 -6.72 1.28
C GLY A 74 -19.94 -7.81 2.34
N GLY A 75 -18.84 -7.80 3.10
CA GLY A 75 -18.57 -8.81 4.12
C GLY A 75 -19.36 -8.60 5.42
N GLU A 76 -19.62 -9.69 6.15
CA GLU A 76 -20.20 -9.64 7.50
C GLU A 76 -19.32 -8.88 8.50
N VAL A 77 -17.99 -8.97 8.32
CA VAL A 77 -17.01 -8.25 9.12
C VAL A 77 -16.35 -7.18 8.25
N PRO A 78 -16.56 -5.88 8.53
CA PRO A 78 -15.92 -4.82 7.77
C PRO A 78 -14.40 -4.82 8.04
N PRO A 79 -13.57 -4.61 7.00
CA PRO A 79 -12.12 -4.52 7.18
C PRO A 79 -11.74 -3.36 8.09
N PHE A 80 -12.40 -2.21 7.94
CA PHE A 80 -12.17 -1.04 8.79
C PHE A 80 -12.98 -1.11 10.08
N SER A 81 -12.39 -0.67 11.19
CA SER A 81 -13.04 -0.70 12.50
C SER A 81 -13.84 0.59 12.76
N PRO A 82 -15.15 0.51 13.08
CA PRO A 82 -15.93 1.70 13.43
C PRO A 82 -15.52 2.30 14.78
N HIS A 83 -14.81 1.54 15.62
CA HIS A 83 -14.36 1.97 16.95
C HIS A 83 -12.97 2.61 16.96
N LEU A 84 -12.28 2.65 15.82
CA LEU A 84 -10.94 3.24 15.70
C LEU A 84 -10.94 4.35 14.65
N PRO A 85 -11.84 5.35 14.74
CA PRO A 85 -11.81 6.48 13.83
C PRO A 85 -10.47 7.20 13.99
N TYR A 86 -9.88 7.62 12.86
CA TYR A 86 -8.60 8.34 12.81
C TYR A 86 -7.36 7.53 13.21
N LEU A 87 -7.45 6.20 13.34
CA LEU A 87 -6.25 5.38 13.49
C LEU A 87 -5.44 5.42 12.19
N SER A 88 -4.36 6.20 12.20
CA SER A 88 -3.45 6.30 11.05
C SER A 88 -2.40 5.19 11.06
N ASN A 89 -1.87 4.85 12.24
CA ASN A 89 -0.83 3.84 12.40
C ASN A 89 -1.44 2.51 12.86
N GLY A 90 -1.17 1.43 12.14
CA GLY A 90 -1.60 0.08 12.51
C GLY A 90 -2.96 -0.34 11.93
N ASP A 91 -3.72 0.57 11.30
CA ASP A 91 -4.95 0.21 10.58
C ASP A 91 -4.66 -0.78 9.44
N GLU A 92 -3.55 -0.57 8.73
CA GLU A 92 -3.05 -1.51 7.71
C GLU A 92 -2.85 -2.94 8.23
N LEU A 93 -2.37 -3.11 9.47
CA LEU A 93 -2.22 -4.43 10.09
C LEU A 93 -3.58 -5.02 10.43
N LEU A 94 -4.46 -4.22 11.04
CA LEU A 94 -5.79 -4.65 11.43
C LEU A 94 -6.60 -5.11 10.21
N VAL A 95 -6.60 -4.30 9.14
CA VAL A 95 -7.25 -4.59 7.87
C VAL A 95 -6.63 -5.83 7.22
N SER A 96 -5.29 -5.93 7.17
CA SER A 96 -4.61 -7.13 6.65
C SER A 96 -5.05 -8.39 7.38
N CYS A 97 -5.09 -8.37 8.72
CA CYS A 97 -5.52 -9.51 9.51
C CYS A 97 -6.99 -9.88 9.24
N ARG A 98 -7.90 -8.90 9.20
CA ARG A 98 -9.33 -9.14 8.97
C ARG A 98 -9.58 -9.71 7.58
N LEU A 99 -8.98 -9.14 6.55
CA LEU A 99 -9.10 -9.63 5.18
C LEU A 99 -8.53 -11.03 5.03
N TRP A 100 -7.36 -11.31 5.63
CA TRP A 100 -6.78 -12.65 5.63
C TRP A 100 -7.69 -13.67 6.32
N CYS A 101 -8.23 -13.35 7.50
CA CYS A 101 -9.18 -14.21 8.21
C CYS A 101 -10.49 -14.42 7.43
N ALA A 102 -10.86 -13.49 6.54
CA ALA A 102 -11.97 -13.63 5.62
C ALA A 102 -11.63 -14.42 4.35
N GLY A 103 -10.42 -14.99 4.24
CA GLY A 103 -9.97 -15.80 3.11
C GLY A 103 -9.46 -15.00 1.91
N CYS A 104 -9.09 -13.73 2.10
CA CYS A 104 -8.48 -12.93 1.05
C CYS A 104 -6.97 -13.17 0.98
N ASP A 105 -6.46 -13.34 -0.24
CA ASP A 105 -5.03 -13.33 -0.54
C ASP A 105 -4.56 -11.94 -1.00
N PHE A 106 -3.31 -11.58 -0.74
CA PHE A 106 -2.72 -10.30 -1.14
C PHE A 106 -1.61 -10.48 -2.17
N PHE A 107 -1.63 -9.62 -3.19
CA PHE A 107 -0.62 -9.62 -4.24
C PHE A 107 -0.15 -8.20 -4.57
N ALA A 108 1.16 -8.05 -4.75
CA ALA A 108 1.75 -6.86 -5.34
C ALA A 108 1.85 -7.02 -6.87
N PRO A 109 1.73 -5.91 -7.63
CA PRO A 109 1.94 -5.92 -9.07
C PRO A 109 3.41 -6.21 -9.39
N GLN A 110 3.70 -6.64 -10.63
CA GLN A 110 5.05 -6.94 -11.10
C GLN A 110 5.84 -5.70 -11.53
N ALA A 111 5.21 -4.53 -11.51
CA ALA A 111 5.85 -3.25 -11.80
C ALA A 111 5.23 -2.15 -10.94
N ALA A 112 6.01 -1.11 -10.66
CA ALA A 112 5.51 0.10 -10.02
C ALA A 112 4.51 0.82 -10.94
N LEU A 113 3.24 0.78 -10.55
CA LEU A 113 2.12 1.43 -11.27
C LEU A 113 1.91 2.88 -10.85
N ALA A 114 2.22 3.17 -9.58
CA ALA A 114 2.09 4.48 -8.99
C ALA A 114 3.24 4.79 -8.04
N TYR A 115 3.49 6.09 -7.87
CA TYR A 115 4.57 6.61 -7.03
C TYR A 115 4.00 7.55 -5.99
N HIS A 116 4.55 7.49 -4.78
CA HIS A 116 4.20 8.39 -3.70
C HIS A 116 5.25 9.51 -3.63
N CYS A 117 4.79 10.77 -3.64
CA CYS A 117 5.65 11.91 -3.36
C CYS A 117 5.82 12.03 -1.84
N TRP A 118 7.01 11.71 -1.34
CA TRP A 118 7.33 11.80 0.08
C TRP A 118 7.64 13.23 0.55
N ASP A 119 7.84 14.16 -0.40
CA ASP A 119 8.00 15.56 -0.06
C ASP A 119 6.68 16.08 0.51
N ALA A 120 6.67 16.38 1.80
CA ALA A 120 5.53 16.96 2.49
C ALA A 120 5.69 18.47 2.71
N SER A 121 6.76 19.10 2.21
CA SER A 121 7.04 20.53 2.42
C SER A 121 5.96 21.45 1.85
N TYR A 122 5.23 20.98 0.83
CA TYR A 122 4.15 21.73 0.19
C TYR A 122 2.88 21.85 1.05
N ARG A 123 2.72 21.02 2.10
CA ARG A 123 1.54 21.05 2.97
C ARG A 123 1.94 21.42 4.41
N PRO A 124 1.21 22.33 5.06
CA PRO A 124 1.39 22.56 6.49
C PRO A 124 1.11 21.24 7.24
N ALA A 125 2.09 20.73 7.98
CA ALA A 125 1.86 19.66 8.94
C ALA A 125 1.40 20.29 10.25
N PHE A 126 0.24 19.86 10.76
CA PHE A 126 -0.13 20.13 12.14
C PHE A 126 0.62 19.10 13.00
N GLU A 127 1.60 19.58 13.77
CA GLU A 127 2.28 18.78 14.80
C GLU A 127 1.47 18.74 16.10
#